data_AF-A0ABD5ICT5-F1
#
_entry.id   AF-A0ABD5ICT5-F1
#
_cell.length_a   1.000
_cell.length_b   1.000
_cell.length_c   1.000
_cell.angle_alpha   90.00
_cell.angle_beta   90.00
_cell.angle_gamma   90.00
#
_symmetry.space_group_name_H-M   'P 1'
#
loop_
_entity.id
_entity.type
_entity.pdbx_description
1 polymer ?
#
loop_
_entity_poly.entity_id
_entity_poly.type
_entity_poly.pdbx_seq_one_letter_code
_entity_poly.pdbx_strand_id
1 'polypeptide(L)'
;MPASRTPLLLFVITLLLLAVLIHSGIRPYDRTTWLMEVAPVLIALPLLWLTHRRYPLTPLLYTLIFFHALILIFGGMYSYARVPLGFEVQQWLDLGRNPYDKLGHFFQGLVPALVAREILLRGGYVQGRKMLGFVVCCIALAISAVYELIEWWAALALGQGADEFLGTQGDPWDTQSDMFCALLGALCGLLLLAGWQDRQIRRLRR
;
A
#
# COMPACT_ATOMS: atom_id res chain seq x y z
N MET A 1 -24.34 16.89 -10.88
CA MET A 1 -23.90 16.78 -9.47
C MET A 1 -23.50 15.35 -9.09
N PRO A 2 -22.20 14.99 -9.18
CA PRO A 2 -21.63 13.90 -8.37
C PRO A 2 -20.39 14.30 -7.55
N ALA A 3 -20.04 15.60 -7.48
CA ALA A 3 -18.82 16.09 -6.82
C ALA A 3 -18.89 16.19 -5.28
N SER A 4 -20.05 16.00 -4.64
CA SER A 4 -20.24 16.34 -3.21
C SER A 4 -19.75 15.30 -2.21
N ARG A 5 -19.51 14.04 -2.61
CA ARG A 5 -19.18 12.96 -1.67
C ARG A 5 -17.69 12.71 -1.47
N THR A 6 -16.84 13.07 -2.43
CA THR A 6 -15.39 12.85 -2.36
C THR A 6 -14.71 13.65 -1.25
N PRO A 7 -15.03 14.93 -1.01
CA PRO A 7 -14.43 15.70 0.08
C PRO A 7 -14.80 15.13 1.47
N LEU A 8 -16.06 14.68 1.63
CA LEU A 8 -16.50 14.05 2.87
C LEU A 8 -15.79 12.71 3.10
N LEU A 9 -15.66 11.88 2.06
CA LEU A 9 -14.95 10.61 2.15
C LEU A 9 -13.48 10.82 2.56
N LEU A 10 -12.78 11.73 1.90
CA LEU A 10 -11.39 12.07 2.23
C LEU A 10 -11.28 12.58 3.68
N PHE A 11 -12.20 13.43 4.11
CA PHE A 11 -12.24 13.93 5.48
C PHE A 11 -12.42 12.82 6.51
N VAL A 12 -13.42 11.93 6.32
CA VAL A 12 -13.68 10.80 7.22
C VAL A 12 -12.50 9.85 7.29
N ILE A 13 -11.94 9.47 6.13
CA ILE A 13 -10.75 8.62 6.05
C ILE A 13 -9.57 9.26 6.79
N THR A 14 -9.36 10.58 6.61
CA THR A 14 -8.27 11.30 7.27
C THR A 14 -8.45 11.26 8.79
N LEU A 15 -9.66 11.52 9.30
CA LEU A 15 -9.94 11.48 10.73
C LEU A 15 -9.64 10.10 11.33
N LEU A 16 -10.12 9.04 10.67
CA LEU A 16 -9.91 7.66 11.11
C LEU A 16 -8.42 7.29 11.10
N LEU A 17 -7.70 7.63 10.02
CA LEU A 17 -6.27 7.34 9.93
C LEU A 17 -5.46 8.11 10.97
N LEU A 18 -5.77 9.38 11.22
CA LEU A 18 -5.10 10.15 12.27
C LEU A 18 -5.35 9.54 13.66
N ALA A 19 -6.57 9.10 13.95
CA ALA A 19 -6.87 8.44 15.22
C ALA A 19 -6.05 7.15 15.40
N VAL A 20 -5.99 6.29 14.37
CA VAL A 20 -5.25 5.02 14.42
C VAL A 20 -3.73 5.25 14.42
N LEU A 21 -3.23 6.26 13.70
CA LEU A 21 -1.81 6.64 13.67
C LEU A 21 -1.35 7.20 15.02
N ILE A 22 -2.15 8.07 15.65
CA ILE A 22 -1.86 8.57 16.99
C ILE A 22 -1.86 7.39 17.98
N HIS A 23 -2.86 6.52 17.91
CA HIS A 23 -2.96 5.37 18.81
C HIS A 23 -1.74 4.44 18.69
N SER A 24 -1.35 4.06 17.46
CA SER A 24 -0.20 3.18 17.22
C SER A 24 1.13 3.80 17.65
N GLY A 25 1.26 5.13 17.56
CA GLY A 25 2.49 5.85 17.93
C GLY A 25 2.71 6.03 19.45
N ILE A 26 1.71 5.78 20.30
CA ILE A 26 1.84 5.97 21.77
C ILE A 26 2.87 4.99 22.36
N ARG A 27 2.77 3.71 21.99
CA ARG A 27 3.64 2.61 22.46
C ARG A 27 3.78 1.53 21.36
N PRO A 28 4.39 1.85 20.20
CA PRO A 28 4.69 0.82 19.21
C PRO A 28 5.73 -0.15 19.75
N TYR A 29 5.83 -1.34 19.14
CA TYR A 29 6.81 -2.35 19.49
C TYR A 29 8.25 -1.81 19.40
N ASP A 30 8.60 -1.23 18.25
CA ASP A 30 9.81 -0.44 18.05
C ASP A 30 9.46 0.89 17.36
N ARG A 31 10.05 1.99 17.83
CA ARG A 31 9.72 3.34 17.32
C ARG A 31 10.34 3.63 15.96
N THR A 32 11.50 3.07 15.68
CA THR A 32 12.23 3.30 14.43
C THR A 32 11.53 2.56 13.30
N THR A 33 11.25 1.27 13.51
CA THR A 33 10.43 0.44 12.63
C THR A 33 9.05 1.07 12.43
N TRP A 34 8.35 1.46 13.50
CA TRP A 34 7.06 2.13 13.37
C TRP A 34 7.13 3.35 12.44
N LEU A 35 8.13 4.22 12.60
CA LEU A 35 8.27 5.42 11.79
C LEU A 35 8.52 5.07 10.31
N MET A 36 9.38 4.09 10.04
CA MET A 36 9.69 3.64 8.67
C MET A 36 8.44 3.08 7.99
N GLU A 37 7.68 2.25 8.69
CA GLU A 37 6.47 1.60 8.18
C GLU A 37 5.31 2.59 7.93
N VAL A 38 5.12 3.58 8.80
CA VAL A 38 4.05 4.58 8.63
C VAL A 38 4.44 5.76 7.74
N ALA A 39 5.72 5.89 7.37
CA ALA A 39 6.21 7.00 6.53
C ALA A 39 5.43 7.15 5.21
N PRO A 40 5.07 6.08 4.46
CA PRO A 40 4.23 6.21 3.28
C PRO A 40 2.86 6.85 3.56
N VAL A 41 2.26 6.56 4.73
CA VAL A 41 0.98 7.16 5.15
C VAL A 41 1.14 8.65 5.46
N LEU A 42 2.21 9.01 6.17
CA LEU A 42 2.55 10.40 6.50
C LEU A 42 2.80 11.26 5.25
N ILE A 43 3.27 10.65 4.15
CA ILE A 43 3.48 11.31 2.86
C ILE A 43 2.17 11.35 2.05
N ALA A 44 1.45 10.23 1.97
CA ALA A 44 0.26 10.11 1.14
C ALA A 44 -0.89 11.00 1.61
N LEU A 45 -1.13 11.11 2.93
CA LEU A 45 -2.24 11.90 3.47
C LEU A 45 -2.18 13.39 3.08
N PRO A 46 -1.06 14.12 3.31
CA PRO A 46 -0.90 15.49 2.82
C PRO A 46 -1.05 15.59 1.30
N LEU A 47 -0.46 14.66 0.54
CA LEU A 47 -0.52 14.67 -0.91
C LEU A 47 -1.97 14.57 -1.43
N LEU A 48 -2.79 13.71 -0.82
CA LEU A 48 -4.21 13.61 -1.15
C LEU A 48 -4.94 14.95 -0.92
N TRP A 49 -4.66 15.64 0.19
CA TRP A 49 -5.24 16.94 0.48
C TRP A 49 -4.73 18.06 -0.44
N LEU A 50 -3.44 18.05 -0.79
CA LEU A 50 -2.88 19.04 -1.70
C LEU A 50 -3.45 18.90 -3.12
N THR A 51 -3.78 17.68 -3.53
CA THR A 51 -4.20 17.37 -4.90
C THR A 51 -5.72 17.28 -5.08
N HIS A 52 -6.52 17.03 -4.03
CA HIS A 52 -7.95 16.68 -4.18
C HIS A 52 -8.79 17.70 -4.97
N ARG A 53 -8.45 19.00 -4.94
CA ARG A 53 -9.21 20.02 -5.69
C ARG A 53 -8.86 20.04 -7.17
N ARG A 54 -7.59 19.84 -7.52
CA ARG A 54 -7.10 19.90 -8.91
C ARG A 54 -7.24 18.54 -9.61
N TYR A 55 -6.98 17.48 -8.86
CA TYR A 55 -6.94 16.11 -9.33
C TYR A 55 -7.56 15.17 -8.27
N PRO A 56 -8.90 15.21 -8.07
CA PRO A 56 -9.55 14.28 -7.16
C PRO A 56 -9.38 12.86 -7.67
N LEU A 57 -8.95 11.94 -6.81
CA LEU A 57 -8.93 10.52 -7.15
C LEU A 57 -10.35 9.94 -7.14
N THR A 58 -10.52 8.76 -7.74
CA THR A 58 -11.77 8.02 -7.62
C THR A 58 -12.04 7.61 -6.16
N PRO A 59 -13.32 7.57 -5.71
CA PRO A 59 -13.69 7.04 -4.39
C PRO A 59 -13.09 5.66 -4.10
N LEU A 60 -12.99 4.80 -5.13
CA LEU A 60 -12.30 3.51 -5.04
C LEU A 60 -10.85 3.66 -4.54
N LEU A 61 -10.08 4.57 -5.13
CA LEU A 61 -8.69 4.79 -4.72
C LEU A 61 -8.60 5.34 -3.30
N TYR A 62 -9.47 6.28 -2.90
CA TYR A 62 -9.49 6.74 -1.51
C TYR A 62 -9.74 5.59 -0.53
N THR A 63 -10.71 4.71 -0.82
CA THR A 63 -10.99 3.53 0.00
C THR A 63 -9.82 2.56 0.04
N LEU A 64 -9.18 2.28 -1.10
CA LEU A 64 -8.04 1.36 -1.15
C LEU A 64 -6.80 1.91 -0.43
N ILE A 65 -6.52 3.21 -0.59
CA ILE A 65 -5.43 3.89 0.13
C ILE A 65 -5.71 3.85 1.63
N PHE A 66 -6.96 4.01 2.07
CA PHE A 66 -7.34 3.87 3.47
C PHE A 66 -6.99 2.48 4.02
N PHE A 67 -7.41 1.40 3.35
CA PHE A 67 -7.11 0.05 3.80
C PHE A 67 -5.62 -0.26 3.78
N HIS A 68 -4.90 0.18 2.74
CA HIS A 68 -3.45 0.03 2.67
C HIS A 68 -2.75 0.78 3.81
N ALA A 69 -3.19 2.01 4.12
CA ALA A 69 -2.66 2.77 5.25
C ALA A 69 -2.94 2.08 6.59
N LEU A 70 -4.10 1.46 6.77
CA LEU A 70 -4.35 0.66 7.98
C LEU A 70 -3.37 -0.51 8.09
N ILE A 71 -3.12 -1.25 6.99
CA ILE A 71 -2.15 -2.36 6.98
C ILE A 71 -0.78 -1.88 7.43
N LEU A 72 -0.28 -0.78 6.86
CA LEU A 72 1.01 -0.18 7.24
C LEU A 72 1.03 0.28 8.70
N ILE A 73 -0.04 0.90 9.20
CA ILE A 73 -0.10 1.36 10.59
C ILE A 73 -0.12 0.18 11.57
N PHE A 74 -0.86 -0.88 11.28
CA PHE A 74 -0.86 -2.08 12.10
C PHE A 74 0.48 -2.81 12.04
N GLY A 75 1.08 -2.92 10.84
CA GLY A 75 2.43 -3.44 10.65
C GLY A 75 3.45 -2.68 11.50
N GLY A 76 3.47 -1.35 11.43
CA GLY A 76 4.36 -0.52 12.26
C GLY A 76 4.05 -0.58 13.76
N MET A 77 2.78 -0.72 14.16
CA MET A 77 2.39 -0.80 15.58
C MET A 77 3.00 -2.03 16.27
N TYR A 78 2.95 -3.17 15.61
CA TYR A 78 3.40 -4.45 16.18
C TYR A 78 4.81 -4.85 15.72
N SER A 79 5.36 -4.26 14.66
CA SER A 79 6.27 -4.92 13.71
C SER A 79 5.56 -6.04 12.93
N TYR A 80 5.81 -6.10 11.62
CA TYR A 80 5.12 -6.98 10.68
C TYR A 80 5.14 -8.46 11.10
N ALA A 81 6.25 -8.94 11.66
CA ALA A 81 6.41 -10.31 12.15
C ALA A 81 5.53 -10.65 13.38
N ARG A 82 4.91 -9.65 14.02
CA ARG A 82 4.20 -9.78 15.30
C ARG A 82 2.73 -9.37 15.23
N VAL A 83 2.21 -9.03 14.05
CA VAL A 83 0.80 -8.64 13.90
C VAL A 83 -0.11 -9.84 14.23
N PRO A 84 -1.07 -9.70 15.17
CA PRO A 84 -1.91 -10.82 15.62
C PRO A 84 -2.64 -11.56 14.50
N LEU A 85 -3.21 -10.82 13.53
CA LEU A 85 -3.91 -11.41 12.38
C LEU A 85 -3.00 -12.35 11.57
N GLY A 86 -1.71 -12.03 11.50
CA GLY A 86 -0.74 -12.87 10.82
C GLY A 86 -0.57 -14.23 11.50
N PHE A 87 -0.58 -14.29 12.84
CA PHE A 87 -0.51 -15.57 13.56
C PHE A 87 -1.78 -16.42 13.34
N GLU A 88 -2.96 -15.81 13.23
CA GLU A 88 -4.20 -16.54 12.90
C GLU A 88 -4.09 -17.19 11.51
N VAL A 89 -3.65 -16.42 10.50
CA VAL A 89 -3.45 -16.94 9.14
C VAL A 89 -2.37 -18.00 9.09
N GLN A 90 -1.27 -17.79 9.84
CA GLN A 90 -0.20 -18.76 9.98
C GLN A 90 -0.73 -20.11 10.46
N GLN A 91 -1.58 -20.12 11.50
CA GLN A 91 -2.18 -21.34 12.04
C GLN A 91 -3.19 -21.98 11.07
N TRP A 92 -4.03 -21.20 10.41
CA TRP A 92 -5.04 -21.72 9.49
C TRP A 92 -4.43 -22.41 8.26
N LEU A 93 -3.26 -21.93 7.82
CA LEU A 93 -2.57 -22.42 6.62
C LEU A 93 -1.32 -23.25 6.93
N ASP A 94 -1.06 -23.54 8.21
CA ASP A 94 0.12 -24.28 8.70
C ASP A 94 1.46 -23.73 8.16
N LEU A 95 1.61 -22.40 8.23
CA LEU A 95 2.77 -21.70 7.69
C LEU A 95 3.92 -21.66 8.71
N GLY A 96 5.16 -21.71 8.21
CA GLY A 96 6.35 -21.66 9.05
C GLY A 96 6.62 -20.31 9.72
N ARG A 97 5.97 -19.22 9.26
CA ARG A 97 6.20 -17.86 9.76
C ARG A 97 4.96 -16.98 9.63
N ASN A 98 4.95 -15.84 10.32
CA ASN A 98 3.86 -14.88 10.23
C ASN A 98 3.85 -14.22 8.83
N PRO A 99 2.77 -14.39 8.02
CA PRO A 99 2.72 -13.94 6.63
C PRO A 99 2.13 -12.53 6.47
N TYR A 100 1.98 -11.74 7.55
CA TYR A 100 1.35 -10.43 7.48
C TYR A 100 2.05 -9.49 6.48
N ASP A 101 3.36 -9.66 6.33
CA ASP A 101 4.16 -8.91 5.38
C ASP A 101 3.75 -9.13 3.93
N LYS A 102 3.42 -10.38 3.56
CA LYS A 102 2.88 -10.71 2.23
C LYS A 102 1.57 -9.98 1.94
N LEU A 103 0.76 -9.68 2.96
CA LEU A 103 -0.45 -8.85 2.80
C LEU A 103 -0.09 -7.38 2.53
N GLY A 104 0.94 -6.86 3.22
CA GLY A 104 1.52 -5.54 2.95
C GLY A 104 1.96 -5.42 1.50
N HIS A 105 2.83 -6.33 1.04
CA HIS A 105 3.33 -6.34 -0.33
C HIS A 105 2.22 -6.55 -1.37
N PHE A 106 1.22 -7.37 -1.09
CA PHE A 106 0.05 -7.48 -1.98
C PHE A 106 -0.66 -6.12 -2.16
N PHE A 107 -0.86 -5.35 -1.08
CA PHE A 107 -1.46 -4.02 -1.16
C PHE A 107 -0.51 -2.97 -1.77
N GLN A 108 0.79 -3.11 -1.54
CA GLN A 108 1.85 -2.33 -2.20
C GLN A 108 1.89 -2.57 -3.71
N GLY A 109 1.48 -3.74 -4.17
CA GLY A 109 1.20 -3.99 -5.58
C GLY A 109 -0.11 -3.36 -6.04
N LEU A 110 -1.20 -3.71 -5.35
CA LEU A 110 -2.57 -3.40 -5.72
C LEU A 110 -2.85 -1.90 -5.83
N VAL A 111 -2.51 -1.14 -4.78
CA VAL A 111 -2.94 0.26 -4.65
C VAL A 111 -2.12 1.18 -5.55
N PRO A 112 -0.77 1.15 -5.52
CA PRO A 112 0.05 1.92 -6.46
C PRO A 112 -0.23 1.57 -7.93
N ALA A 113 -0.51 0.31 -8.26
CA ALA A 113 -0.92 -0.07 -9.61
C ALA A 113 -2.19 0.68 -10.06
N LEU A 114 -3.22 0.71 -9.22
CA LEU A 114 -4.47 1.40 -9.56
C LEU A 114 -4.33 2.92 -9.53
N VAL A 115 -3.47 3.48 -8.67
CA VAL A 115 -3.12 4.91 -8.69
C VAL A 115 -2.42 5.27 -10.00
N ALA A 116 -1.37 4.54 -10.38
CA ALA A 116 -0.65 4.73 -11.62
C ALA A 116 -1.57 4.58 -12.83
N ARG A 117 -2.44 3.55 -12.83
CA ARG A 117 -3.45 3.34 -13.87
C ARG A 117 -4.34 4.55 -14.04
N GLU A 118 -4.86 5.11 -12.96
CA GLU A 118 -5.74 6.29 -13.01
C GLU A 118 -5.01 7.51 -13.56
N ILE A 119 -3.78 7.77 -13.12
CA ILE A 119 -2.94 8.87 -13.62
C ILE A 119 -2.67 8.73 -15.12
N LEU A 120 -2.20 7.56 -15.56
CA LEU A 120 -1.85 7.29 -16.95
C LEU A 120 -3.06 7.37 -17.88
N LEU A 121 -4.20 6.81 -17.47
CA LEU A 121 -5.44 6.87 -18.25
C LEU A 121 -6.00 8.28 -18.33
N ARG A 122 -6.01 9.01 -17.22
CA ARG A 122 -6.64 10.33 -17.18
C ARG A 122 -5.82 11.38 -17.90
N GLY A 123 -4.48 11.29 -17.80
CA GLY A 123 -3.54 12.13 -18.54
C GLY A 123 -3.35 11.75 -19.99
N GLY A 124 -3.83 10.57 -20.43
CA GLY A 124 -3.69 10.11 -21.80
C GLY A 124 -2.26 9.72 -22.20
N TYR A 125 -1.39 9.46 -21.20
CA TYR A 125 0.03 9.18 -21.39
C TYR A 125 0.32 7.81 -22.03
N VAL A 126 -0.59 6.85 -21.84
CA VAL A 126 -0.45 5.49 -22.41
C VAL A 126 -1.72 5.12 -23.14
N GLN A 127 -1.56 4.69 -24.40
CA GLN A 127 -2.65 4.28 -25.27
C GLN A 127 -2.78 2.75 -25.29
N GLY A 128 -4.02 2.26 -25.21
CA GLY A 128 -4.32 0.83 -25.28
C GLY A 128 -4.32 0.11 -23.93
N ARG A 129 -5.32 -0.75 -23.74
CA ARG A 129 -5.56 -1.45 -22.45
C ARG A 129 -4.43 -2.41 -22.07
N LYS A 130 -3.85 -3.10 -23.06
CA LYS A 130 -2.76 -4.07 -22.84
C LYS A 130 -1.46 -3.38 -22.40
N MET A 131 -1.06 -2.33 -23.13
CA MET A 131 0.15 -1.57 -22.81
C MET A 131 0.04 -0.88 -21.45
N LEU A 132 -1.12 -0.28 -21.15
CA LEU A 132 -1.39 0.28 -19.83
C LEU A 132 -1.24 -0.76 -18.73
N GLY A 133 -1.83 -1.96 -18.89
CA GLY A 133 -1.72 -3.03 -17.90
C GLY A 133 -0.27 -3.43 -17.66
N PHE A 134 0.50 -3.63 -18.75
CA PHE A 134 1.93 -3.94 -18.67
C PHE A 134 2.72 -2.86 -17.92
N VAL A 135 2.59 -1.58 -18.31
CA VAL A 135 3.30 -0.46 -17.67
C VAL A 135 2.91 -0.33 -16.19
N VAL A 136 1.63 -0.52 -15.86
CA VAL A 136 1.16 -0.48 -14.48
C VAL A 136 1.78 -1.59 -13.63
N CYS A 137 1.90 -2.82 -14.15
CA CYS A 137 2.61 -3.90 -13.48
C CYS A 137 4.11 -3.58 -13.30
N CYS A 138 4.76 -3.00 -14.32
CA CYS A 138 6.16 -2.57 -14.20
C CYS A 138 6.34 -1.51 -13.11
N ILE A 139 5.43 -0.52 -13.02
CA ILE A 139 5.48 0.50 -11.97
C ILE A 139 5.30 -0.12 -10.59
N ALA A 140 4.35 -1.04 -10.42
CA ALA A 140 4.14 -1.74 -9.15
C ALA A 140 5.38 -2.53 -8.71
N LEU A 141 5.99 -3.28 -9.64
CA LEU A 141 7.24 -4.00 -9.38
C LEU A 141 8.41 -3.06 -9.09
N ALA A 142 8.52 -1.93 -9.78
CA ALA A 142 9.57 -0.96 -9.51
C ALA A 142 9.43 -0.33 -8.11
N ILE A 143 8.19 -0.04 -7.69
CA ILE A 143 7.91 0.43 -6.32
C ILE A 143 8.26 -0.65 -5.30
N SER A 144 7.93 -1.92 -5.58
CA SER A 144 8.33 -3.05 -4.74
C SER A 144 9.84 -3.14 -4.60
N ALA A 145 10.55 -3.18 -5.72
CA ALA A 145 12.01 -3.28 -5.72
C ALA A 145 12.68 -2.11 -4.98
N VAL A 146 12.16 -0.89 -5.10
CA VAL A 146 12.70 0.26 -4.36
C VAL A 146 12.49 0.11 -2.85
N TYR A 147 11.34 -0.42 -2.43
CA TYR A 147 11.06 -0.65 -1.02
C TYR A 147 12.03 -1.69 -0.42
N GLU A 148 12.21 -2.83 -1.09
CA GLU A 148 13.16 -3.87 -0.71
C GLU A 148 14.61 -3.35 -0.62
N LEU A 149 15.00 -2.46 -1.53
CA LEU A 149 16.30 -1.80 -1.50
C LEU A 149 16.44 -0.86 -0.30
N ILE A 150 15.36 -0.19 0.11
CA ILE A 150 15.34 0.65 1.33
C ILE A 150 15.47 -0.24 2.57
N GLU A 151 14.77 -1.36 2.63
CA GLU A 151 14.86 -2.31 3.76
C GLU A 151 16.25 -2.92 3.88
N TRP A 152 16.82 -3.38 2.78
CA TRP A 152 18.19 -3.87 2.74
C TRP A 152 19.18 -2.79 3.21
N TRP A 153 19.03 -1.54 2.77
CA TRP A 153 19.92 -0.46 3.18
C TRP A 153 19.73 -0.07 4.65
N ALA A 154 18.49 -0.01 5.14
CA ALA A 154 18.18 0.20 6.55
C ALA A 154 18.84 -0.89 7.41
N ALA A 155 18.87 -2.13 6.90
CA ALA A 155 19.49 -3.22 7.59
C ALA A 155 21.01 -3.11 7.73
N LEU A 156 21.68 -2.68 6.66
CA LEU A 156 23.11 -2.40 6.70
C LEU A 156 23.45 -1.23 7.63
N ALA A 157 22.58 -0.22 7.71
CA ALA A 157 22.81 0.98 8.52
C ALA A 157 22.60 0.75 10.02
N LEU A 158 21.64 -0.09 10.42
CA LEU A 158 21.23 -0.30 11.82
C LEU A 158 21.90 -1.50 12.51
N GLY A 159 22.60 -2.37 11.77
CA GLY A 159 23.24 -3.57 12.33
C GLY A 159 22.21 -4.65 12.74
N GLN A 160 22.53 -5.52 13.71
CA GLN A 160 21.67 -6.65 14.14
C GLN A 160 20.27 -6.26 14.67
N GLY A 161 19.93 -4.97 14.77
CA GLY A 161 18.57 -4.50 15.06
C GLY A 161 17.63 -4.51 13.85
N ALA A 162 18.13 -4.86 12.66
CA ALA A 162 17.38 -4.77 11.41
C ALA A 162 16.54 -5.98 11.04
N ASP A 163 16.80 -7.15 11.64
CA ASP A 163 16.04 -8.37 11.34
C ASP A 163 14.54 -8.18 11.63
N GLU A 164 14.19 -7.29 12.57
CA GLU A 164 12.81 -6.95 12.91
C GLU A 164 12.11 -6.03 11.91
N PHE A 165 12.87 -5.22 11.15
CA PHE A 165 12.31 -4.42 10.06
C PHE A 165 12.29 -5.21 8.76
N LEU A 166 13.33 -6.01 8.49
CA LEU A 166 13.41 -6.87 7.32
C LEU A 166 12.29 -7.90 7.23
N GLY A 167 11.65 -8.29 8.34
CA GLY A 167 10.51 -9.23 8.30
C GLY A 167 10.84 -10.66 7.85
N THR A 168 12.09 -10.90 7.39
CA THR A 168 12.58 -12.13 6.75
C THR A 168 12.30 -13.38 7.57
N GLN A 169 12.35 -13.28 8.90
CA GLN A 169 12.16 -14.43 9.80
C GLN A 169 13.09 -15.62 9.40
N GLY A 170 14.27 -15.31 8.83
CA GLY A 170 15.24 -16.29 8.35
C GLY A 170 14.99 -16.85 6.93
N ASP A 171 14.03 -16.30 6.17
CA ASP A 171 13.72 -16.69 4.79
C ASP A 171 14.67 -15.99 3.78
N PRO A 172 15.58 -16.71 3.11
CA PRO A 172 16.50 -16.10 2.13
C PRO A 172 15.78 -15.66 0.83
N TRP A 173 14.54 -16.07 0.62
CA TRP A 173 13.74 -15.74 -0.58
C TRP A 173 12.68 -14.67 -0.32
N ASP A 174 12.71 -14.03 0.85
CA ASP A 174 11.67 -13.10 1.29
C ASP A 174 11.43 -12.02 0.24
N THR A 175 12.44 -11.21 -0.04
CA THR A 175 12.42 -10.14 -1.06
C THR A 175 11.86 -10.58 -2.41
N GLN A 176 12.26 -11.74 -2.94
CA GLN A 176 11.73 -12.19 -4.24
C GLN A 176 10.26 -12.56 -4.14
N SER A 177 9.86 -13.21 -3.04
CA SER A 177 8.46 -13.57 -2.79
C SER A 177 7.59 -12.33 -2.50
N ASP A 178 8.13 -11.28 -1.90
CA ASP A 178 7.46 -10.00 -1.69
C ASP A 178 7.18 -9.25 -2.98
N MET A 179 8.19 -9.11 -3.82
CA MET A 179 7.99 -8.57 -5.17
C MET A 179 6.98 -9.39 -5.98
N PHE A 180 6.96 -10.71 -5.81
CA PHE A 180 5.96 -11.56 -6.45
C PHE A 180 4.54 -11.32 -5.89
N CYS A 181 4.39 -11.18 -4.57
CA CYS A 181 3.14 -10.79 -3.93
C CYS A 181 2.64 -9.42 -4.42
N ALA A 182 3.54 -8.45 -4.59
CA ALA A 182 3.21 -7.16 -5.19
C ALA A 182 2.76 -7.29 -6.66
N LEU A 183 3.40 -8.14 -7.46
CA LEU A 183 2.94 -8.41 -8.82
C LEU A 183 1.53 -9.01 -8.84
N LEU A 184 1.24 -9.98 -7.95
CA LEU A 184 -0.09 -10.56 -7.82
C LEU A 184 -1.13 -9.51 -7.42
N GLY A 185 -0.81 -8.63 -6.48
CA GLY A 185 -1.65 -7.49 -6.10
C GLY A 185 -2.00 -6.59 -7.28
N ALA A 186 -0.99 -6.21 -8.07
CA ALA A 186 -1.19 -5.40 -9.27
C ALA A 186 -2.08 -6.11 -10.30
N LEU A 187 -1.85 -7.39 -10.56
CA LEU A 187 -2.66 -8.20 -11.48
C LEU A 187 -4.11 -8.33 -11.01
N CYS A 188 -4.33 -8.61 -9.72
CA CYS A 188 -5.67 -8.65 -9.13
C CYS A 188 -6.40 -7.30 -9.28
N GLY A 189 -5.72 -6.18 -9.02
CA GLY A 189 -6.31 -4.85 -9.24
C GLY A 189 -6.74 -4.62 -10.68
N LEU A 190 -5.87 -4.97 -11.64
CA LEU A 190 -6.17 -4.83 -13.06
C LEU A 190 -7.31 -5.73 -13.52
N LEU A 191 -7.35 -6.98 -13.06
CA LEU A 191 -8.36 -7.95 -13.49
C LEU A 191 -9.72 -7.69 -12.84
N LEU A 192 -9.75 -7.37 -11.55
CA LEU A 192 -10.98 -7.31 -10.77
C LEU A 192 -11.54 -5.89 -10.65
N LEU A 193 -10.68 -4.86 -10.60
CA LEU A 193 -11.10 -3.50 -10.22
C LEU A 193 -11.03 -2.49 -11.36
N ALA A 194 -10.30 -2.77 -12.45
CA ALA A 194 -10.16 -1.83 -13.58
C ALA A 194 -11.49 -1.36 -14.17
N GLY A 195 -12.45 -2.29 -14.37
CA GLY A 195 -13.77 -1.94 -14.90
C GLY A 195 -14.60 -1.08 -13.95
N TRP A 196 -14.45 -1.28 -12.63
CA TRP A 196 -15.10 -0.43 -11.65
C TRP A 196 -14.47 0.97 -11.60
N GLN A 197 -13.14 1.03 -11.62
CA GLN A 197 -12.41 2.30 -11.66
C GLN A 197 -12.78 3.10 -12.92
N ASP A 198 -12.88 2.46 -14.09
CA ASP A 198 -13.28 3.13 -15.34
C ASP A 198 -14.66 3.80 -15.24
N ARG A 199 -15.61 3.14 -14.56
CA ARG A 199 -16.94 3.72 -14.31
C ARG A 199 -16.85 4.96 -13.42
N GLN A 200 -15.98 4.95 -12.41
CA GLN A 200 -15.79 6.11 -11.53
C GLN A 200 -15.04 7.26 -12.25
N ILE A 201 -13.98 6.96 -13.00
CA ILE A 201 -13.23 7.96 -13.79
C ILE A 201 -14.16 8.68 -14.78
N ARG A 202 -15.04 7.94 -15.48
CA ARG A 202 -16.01 8.54 -16.41
C ARG A 202 -16.98 9.51 -15.72
N ARG A 203 -17.28 9.32 -14.44
CA ARG A 203 -18.14 10.23 -13.65
C ARG A 203 -17.40 11.48 -13.17
N LEU A 204 -16.08 11.42 -13.04
CA LEU A 204 -15.23 12.58 -12.68
C LEU A 204 -14.98 13.52 -13.87
N ARG A 205 -15.03 13.00 -15.10
CA ARG A 205 -14.87 13.78 -16.34
C ARG A 205 -16.16 14.47 -16.82
N ARG A 206 -17.30 14.17 -16.22
CA ARG A 206 -18.62 14.77 -16.52
C ARG A 206 -18.93 15.86 -15.50
#